data_AF-A0AAV9ERM5-F1
#
_entry.id   AF-A0AAV9ERM5-F1
#
_cell.length_a   1.000
_cell.length_b   1.000
_cell.length_c   1.000
_cell.angle_alpha   90.00
_cell.angle_beta   90.00
_cell.angle_gamma   90.00
#
_symmetry.space_group_name_H-M   'P 1'
#
loop_
_entity.id
_entity.type
_entity.pdbx_description
1 polymer ?
#
loop_
_entity_poly.entity_id
_entity_poly.type
_entity_poly.pdbx_seq_one_letter_code
_entity_poly.pdbx_strand_id
1 'polypeptide(L)'
;MASLTFTTTIAATTAAKAFPSDPIRSDTSRPTTKLNRGLPNMKQTTIDPLVAGVATRPPPPAYVLSPPPTETDHHGSSKLAAWSSVRQRRWEGELAVDGEIPLWLNGTYLRNGPGLWNVGDHGFRHLFDGLATLVRLHFTNSRLIMSHRQVESEAYVSAMKHNKLCFREFSEVPTPTTNPLSFLSDLASLLSGASLTDNANTGVVLLGDGRVVCLTETTKGSIVIDPETLETLGRFEYSDGLGGLVHSAHPIVTRAEFLTLLPDLVRPGYTVVRMEAGSNERRVVGRADCRAGPTPGWVHSFPVTENYVIVPEMPLRYSARNLLRAEPTPLYKFDWYPENGAYLHVMCKRTGKIVASVEVPLFVTFHFINAYEERDEEGRVTAIVADCCEHYANTEILDQLRLRNLRVGRFRIPLDGSPKGELEAALDPNEHGRGVVISIVSDKNGEGYALILDGSMFEEIARAKFPYGLPYGLHGCWVPKK
;
A
#
# COMPACT_ATOMS: atom_id res chain seq x y z
N MET A 1 14.69 8.68 2.98
CA MET A 1 13.66 8.67 1.93
C MET A 1 12.48 7.89 2.48
N ALA A 2 11.44 8.58 2.95
CA ALA A 2 10.17 7.95 3.28
C ALA A 2 9.42 7.78 1.96
N SER A 3 9.01 6.55 1.64
CA SER A 3 8.11 6.26 0.51
C SER A 3 6.68 6.49 0.99
N LEU A 4 6.11 7.65 0.69
CA LEU A 4 4.67 7.90 0.84
C LEU A 4 3.97 7.29 -0.37
N THR A 5 3.30 6.16 -0.19
CA THR A 5 2.46 5.54 -1.23
C THR A 5 1.02 5.99 -1.00
N PHE A 6 0.54 6.93 -1.81
CA PHE A 6 -0.87 7.37 -1.78
C PHE A 6 -1.77 6.38 -2.52
N THR A 7 -2.94 6.10 -1.94
CA THR A 7 -4.04 5.36 -2.57
C THR A 7 -4.78 6.23 -3.60
N THR A 8 -5.08 5.65 -4.76
CA THR A 8 -5.66 6.31 -5.93
C THR A 8 -7.09 6.82 -5.67
N THR A 9 -7.40 8.06 -6.10
CA THR A 9 -8.75 8.66 -6.04
C THR A 9 -9.46 8.58 -7.39
N ILE A 10 -10.79 8.42 -7.38
CA ILE A 10 -11.66 8.47 -8.57
C ILE A 10 -11.74 9.91 -9.09
N ALA A 11 -11.26 10.16 -10.32
CA ALA A 11 -11.54 11.42 -11.01
C ALA A 11 -12.94 11.35 -11.65
N ALA A 12 -13.92 12.01 -11.04
CA ALA A 12 -15.19 12.32 -11.68
C ALA A 12 -15.11 13.75 -12.26
N THR A 13 -14.80 13.86 -13.55
CA THR A 13 -14.89 15.15 -14.27
C THR A 13 -16.35 15.60 -14.35
N THR A 14 -16.72 16.64 -13.60
CA THR A 14 -17.91 17.45 -13.89
C THR A 14 -17.44 18.75 -14.54
N ALA A 15 -17.89 18.98 -15.77
CA ALA A 15 -17.57 20.18 -16.53
C ALA A 15 -18.32 21.39 -15.93
N ALA A 16 -17.59 22.31 -15.30
CA ALA A 16 -18.10 23.63 -14.97
C ALA A 16 -17.72 24.61 -16.09
N LYS A 17 -18.73 25.21 -16.72
CA LYS A 17 -18.61 26.24 -17.76
C LYS A 17 -17.98 27.51 -17.19
N ALA A 18 -16.91 28.01 -17.81
CA ALA A 18 -16.35 29.33 -17.55
C ALA A 18 -17.10 30.41 -18.36
N PHE A 19 -17.46 31.52 -17.69
CA PHE A 19 -17.89 32.77 -18.34
C PHE A 19 -16.66 33.65 -18.65
N PRO A 20 -16.69 34.47 -19.72
CA PRO A 20 -15.51 35.19 -20.19
C PRO A 20 -15.27 36.49 -19.41
N SER A 21 -13.99 36.84 -19.22
CA SER A 21 -13.57 38.19 -18.82
C SER A 21 -12.62 38.74 -19.89
N ASP A 22 -12.89 39.99 -20.30
CA ASP A 22 -12.23 40.72 -21.39
C ASP A 22 -10.78 41.11 -21.08
N PRO A 23 -9.89 41.21 -22.09
CA PRO A 23 -8.55 41.75 -21.92
C PRO A 23 -8.49 43.28 -22.19
N ILE A 24 -7.86 44.00 -21.27
CA ILE A 24 -7.52 45.42 -21.42
C ILE A 24 -6.25 45.56 -22.26
N ARG A 25 -6.36 46.34 -23.35
CA ARG A 25 -5.26 46.83 -24.19
C ARG A 25 -4.34 47.77 -23.42
N SER A 26 -3.03 47.70 -23.70
CA SER A 26 -2.20 48.91 -23.75
C SER A 26 -1.31 48.87 -24.99
N ASP A 27 -1.33 50.00 -25.69
CA ASP A 27 -0.75 50.32 -26.99
C ASP A 27 0.48 51.19 -26.74
N THR A 28 1.64 50.85 -27.30
CA THR A 28 2.67 51.85 -27.63
C THR A 28 3.49 51.38 -28.84
N SER A 29 3.81 52.36 -29.67
CA SER A 29 4.18 52.26 -31.07
C SER A 29 5.70 52.47 -31.30
N ARG A 30 6.27 51.65 -32.22
CA ARG A 30 7.24 51.91 -33.32
C ARG A 30 8.34 53.02 -33.19
N PRO A 31 9.52 52.89 -33.86
CA PRO A 31 9.59 52.52 -35.28
C PRO A 31 10.78 51.66 -35.77
N THR A 32 10.60 51.29 -37.04
CA THR A 32 11.35 50.43 -37.97
C THR A 32 12.70 50.95 -38.47
N THR A 33 13.62 50.04 -38.79
CA THR A 33 14.53 50.18 -39.94
C THR A 33 14.83 48.81 -40.57
N LYS A 34 14.57 48.71 -41.88
CA LYS A 34 14.96 47.60 -42.78
C LYS A 34 16.42 47.78 -43.19
N LEU A 35 17.16 46.69 -43.40
CA LEU A 35 18.16 46.65 -44.48
C LEU A 35 18.30 45.22 -45.03
N ASN A 36 18.24 45.14 -46.36
CA ASN A 36 18.34 43.95 -47.21
C ASN A 36 19.73 43.95 -47.88
N ARG A 37 20.40 42.80 -47.99
CA ARG A 37 21.51 42.42 -48.92
C ARG A 37 21.92 41.00 -48.49
N GLY A 38 22.02 39.96 -49.31
CA GLY A 38 22.53 39.82 -50.67
C GLY A 38 23.58 38.69 -50.64
N LEU A 39 23.27 37.56 -51.27
CA LEU A 39 24.04 36.32 -51.58
C LEU A 39 25.55 36.52 -51.91
N PRO A 40 26.47 35.51 -51.86
CA PRO A 40 26.30 34.19 -52.51
C PRO A 40 27.02 32.94 -51.93
N ASN A 41 26.67 31.79 -52.53
CA ASN A 41 27.28 30.45 -52.44
C ASN A 41 28.80 30.41 -52.70
N MET A 42 29.51 29.52 -51.99
CA MET A 42 30.73 28.84 -52.46
C MET A 42 30.73 27.36 -52.05
N LYS A 43 31.19 26.51 -52.99
CA LYS A 43 31.33 25.05 -52.93
C LYS A 43 32.71 24.62 -52.36
N GLN A 44 32.80 23.31 -52.08
CA GLN A 44 33.98 22.43 -51.86
C GLN A 44 34.54 22.45 -50.42
N THR A 45 34.90 21.32 -49.78
CA THR A 45 35.36 20.02 -50.30
C THR A 45 35.19 18.92 -49.23
N THR A 46 34.98 17.70 -49.71
CA THR A 46 34.95 16.40 -49.03
C THR A 46 36.27 16.02 -48.35
N ILE A 47 36.19 15.44 -47.15
CA ILE A 47 37.17 14.50 -46.59
C ILE A 47 36.39 13.42 -45.81
N ASP A 48 36.40 12.19 -46.33
CA ASP A 48 35.97 10.97 -45.62
C ASP A 48 37.06 10.54 -44.62
N PRO A 49 36.67 9.99 -43.46
CA PRO A 49 37.46 8.93 -42.85
C PRO A 49 36.66 7.62 -42.68
N LEU A 50 37.34 6.55 -43.10
CA LEU A 50 36.97 5.15 -43.10
C LEU A 50 36.13 4.66 -41.90
N VAL A 51 35.04 3.99 -42.26
CA VAL A 51 34.25 3.07 -41.42
C VAL A 51 35.08 1.81 -41.12
N ALA A 52 35.36 1.54 -39.85
CA ALA A 52 35.78 0.22 -39.38
C ALA A 52 34.52 -0.55 -38.92
N GLY A 53 34.11 -1.54 -39.73
CA GLY A 53 32.97 -2.40 -39.41
C GLY A 53 33.33 -3.45 -38.36
N VAL A 54 32.72 -3.35 -37.18
CA VAL A 54 32.58 -4.48 -36.26
C VAL A 54 31.09 -4.84 -36.23
N ALA A 55 30.72 -5.83 -37.03
CA ALA A 55 29.38 -6.38 -37.04
C ALA A 55 29.15 -7.20 -35.77
N THR A 56 28.63 -6.57 -34.71
CA THR A 56 27.98 -7.31 -33.62
C THR A 56 26.56 -7.65 -34.05
N ARG A 57 26.31 -8.95 -34.25
CA ARG A 57 24.98 -9.52 -34.52
C ARG A 57 23.97 -8.99 -33.47
N PRO A 58 22.81 -8.44 -33.87
CA PRO A 58 21.77 -8.09 -32.90
C PRO A 58 21.31 -9.37 -32.17
N PRO A 59 21.00 -9.30 -30.86
CA PRO A 59 20.40 -10.41 -30.15
C PRO A 59 19.06 -10.78 -30.81
N PRO A 60 18.64 -12.06 -30.78
CA PRO A 60 17.33 -12.44 -31.28
C PRO A 60 16.23 -11.63 -30.56
N PRO A 61 15.15 -11.23 -31.25
CA PRO A 61 14.06 -10.51 -30.62
C PRO A 61 13.52 -11.33 -29.45
N ALA A 62 13.35 -10.67 -28.29
CA ALA A 62 12.66 -11.25 -27.16
C ALA A 62 11.27 -11.73 -27.62
N TYR A 63 10.89 -12.94 -27.21
CA TYR A 63 9.57 -13.49 -27.49
C TYR A 63 8.50 -12.61 -26.84
N VAL A 64 7.93 -11.68 -27.61
CA VAL A 64 6.71 -10.97 -27.22
C VAL A 64 5.56 -11.96 -27.40
N LEU A 65 5.06 -12.50 -26.29
CA LEU A 65 3.79 -13.23 -26.31
C LEU A 65 2.68 -12.21 -26.61
N SER A 66 2.08 -12.29 -27.79
CA SER A 66 0.87 -11.53 -28.10
C SER A 66 -0.22 -11.88 -27.07
N PRO A 67 -0.93 -10.88 -26.50
CA PRO A 67 -2.04 -11.17 -25.62
C PRO A 67 -3.12 -11.95 -26.40
N PRO A 68 -3.79 -12.95 -25.78
CA PRO A 68 -4.89 -13.65 -26.43
C PRO A 68 -6.05 -12.68 -26.73
N PRO A 69 -6.91 -13.01 -27.72
CA PRO A 69 -8.05 -12.17 -28.05
C PRO A 69 -8.96 -11.99 -26.84
N THR A 70 -9.42 -10.77 -26.62
CA THR A 70 -10.47 -10.45 -25.65
C THR A 70 -11.77 -11.02 -26.17
N GLU A 71 -12.29 -12.10 -25.57
CA GLU A 71 -13.70 -12.46 -25.75
C GLU A 71 -14.54 -11.34 -25.14
N THR A 72 -15.23 -10.61 -26.00
CA THR A 72 -16.17 -9.57 -25.60
C THR A 72 -17.43 -10.22 -25.06
N ASP A 73 -17.56 -10.29 -23.73
CA ASP A 73 -18.86 -10.53 -23.09
C ASP A 73 -19.79 -9.36 -23.46
N HIS A 74 -20.69 -9.61 -24.41
CA HIS A 74 -21.75 -8.69 -24.80
C HIS A 74 -22.86 -8.68 -23.74
N HIS A 75 -22.54 -8.16 -22.56
CA HIS A 75 -23.54 -7.75 -21.56
C HIS A 75 -23.17 -6.38 -20.97
N GLY A 76 -23.57 -5.31 -21.67
CA GLY A 76 -24.26 -4.12 -21.13
C GLY A 76 -23.68 -3.26 -19.99
N SER A 77 -22.54 -3.57 -19.37
CA SER A 77 -21.80 -2.66 -18.50
C SER A 77 -20.32 -3.02 -18.54
N SER A 78 -19.41 -2.10 -18.92
CA SER A 78 -17.98 -2.40 -18.82
C SER A 78 -17.64 -2.58 -17.34
N LYS A 79 -17.41 -3.83 -16.92
CA LYS A 79 -16.95 -4.11 -15.57
C LYS A 79 -15.55 -3.50 -15.43
N LEU A 80 -15.36 -2.61 -14.47
CA LEU A 80 -14.06 -1.98 -14.24
C LEU A 80 -12.99 -3.07 -14.05
N ALA A 81 -11.87 -2.96 -14.76
CA ALA A 81 -10.76 -3.90 -14.63
C ALA A 81 -10.27 -4.03 -13.18
N ALA A 82 -10.43 -2.94 -12.43
CA ALA A 82 -10.11 -2.84 -11.02
C ALA A 82 -10.83 -3.89 -10.12
N TRP A 83 -12.00 -4.38 -10.55
CA TRP A 83 -12.81 -5.39 -9.86
C TRP A 83 -12.92 -6.71 -10.64
N SER A 84 -11.98 -6.93 -11.56
CA SER A 84 -11.96 -8.09 -12.45
C SER A 84 -10.71 -8.91 -12.19
N SER A 85 -10.87 -10.24 -12.15
CA SER A 85 -9.74 -11.14 -11.94
C SER A 85 -8.74 -11.05 -13.08
N VAL A 86 -7.45 -10.99 -12.74
CA VAL A 86 -6.40 -11.24 -13.73
C VAL A 86 -6.47 -12.71 -14.11
N ARG A 87 -6.85 -13.00 -15.36
CA ARG A 87 -7.05 -14.38 -15.83
C ARG A 87 -5.74 -15.17 -15.94
N GLN A 88 -4.63 -14.48 -16.16
CA GLN A 88 -3.31 -15.08 -16.33
C GLN A 88 -2.57 -15.16 -15.00
N ARG A 89 -1.95 -16.31 -14.71
CA ARG A 89 -1.16 -16.51 -13.47
C ARG A 89 0.11 -15.67 -13.40
N ARG A 90 0.68 -15.34 -14.57
CA ARG A 90 1.88 -14.52 -14.70
C ARG A 90 1.95 -13.88 -16.07
N TRP A 91 2.60 -12.74 -16.14
CA TRP A 91 2.97 -12.08 -17.40
C TRP A 91 4.21 -11.22 -17.17
N GLU A 92 5.04 -11.06 -18.20
CA GLU A 92 6.15 -10.11 -18.23
C GLU A 92 6.33 -9.57 -19.66
N GLY A 93 6.61 -8.28 -19.77
CA GLY A 93 6.93 -7.65 -21.04
C GLY A 93 7.35 -6.19 -20.89
N GLU A 94 8.09 -5.70 -21.88
CA GLU A 94 8.40 -4.28 -22.01
C GLU A 94 7.15 -3.50 -22.44
N LEU A 95 6.91 -2.36 -21.79
CA LEU A 95 5.78 -1.49 -22.10
C LEU A 95 6.22 -0.39 -23.07
N ALA A 96 5.32 -0.03 -23.98
CA ALA A 96 5.47 1.18 -24.78
C ALA A 96 5.28 2.41 -23.88
N VAL A 97 6.30 3.26 -23.82
CA VAL A 97 6.31 4.49 -23.03
C VAL A 97 5.96 5.67 -23.94
N ASP A 98 5.02 6.49 -23.48
CA ASP A 98 4.73 7.82 -24.01
C ASP A 98 5.27 8.86 -23.02
N GLY A 99 6.01 9.86 -23.50
CA GLY A 99 6.81 10.76 -22.67
C GLY A 99 8.23 10.24 -22.37
N GLU A 100 8.90 10.83 -21.38
CA GLU A 100 10.31 10.55 -21.06
C GLU A 100 10.49 10.10 -19.61
N ILE A 101 10.90 8.85 -19.42
CA ILE A 101 11.28 8.34 -18.11
C ILE A 101 12.68 8.86 -17.75
N PRO A 102 12.86 9.55 -16.60
CA PRO A 102 14.16 10.07 -16.20
C PRO A 102 15.22 8.98 -16.06
N LEU A 103 16.43 9.20 -16.58
CA LEU A 103 17.53 8.22 -16.54
C LEU A 103 17.94 7.80 -15.12
N TRP A 104 17.74 8.69 -14.14
CA TRP A 104 18.03 8.41 -12.74
C TRP A 104 16.99 7.49 -12.08
N LEU A 105 15.80 7.36 -12.66
CA LEU A 105 14.77 6.44 -12.17
C LEU A 105 15.15 5.01 -12.59
N ASN A 106 15.86 4.32 -11.70
CA ASN A 106 16.42 3.00 -11.95
C ASN A 106 16.19 2.09 -10.74
N GLY A 107 15.35 1.07 -10.93
CA GLY A 107 14.88 0.22 -9.85
C GLY A 107 13.51 -0.36 -10.14
N THR A 108 12.85 -0.86 -9.10
CA THR A 108 11.63 -1.64 -9.23
C THR A 108 10.57 -1.10 -8.28
N TYR A 109 9.43 -0.68 -8.81
CA TYR A 109 8.22 -0.45 -8.02
C TYR A 109 7.41 -1.75 -7.96
N LEU A 110 7.13 -2.21 -6.74
CA LEU A 110 6.29 -3.38 -6.47
C LEU A 110 4.97 -2.90 -5.88
N ARG A 111 3.86 -3.46 -6.36
CA ARG A 111 2.51 -3.16 -5.89
C ARG A 111 1.80 -4.45 -5.54
N ASN A 112 1.42 -4.61 -4.29
CA ASN A 112 0.66 -5.75 -3.80
C ASN A 112 -0.83 -5.40 -3.66
N GLY A 113 -1.68 -6.42 -3.68
CA GLY A 113 -3.13 -6.22 -3.72
C GLY A 113 -3.93 -7.47 -4.01
N PRO A 114 -5.25 -7.44 -3.80
CA PRO A 114 -6.14 -8.45 -4.35
C PRO A 114 -6.09 -8.42 -5.88
N GLY A 115 -6.07 -9.59 -6.53
CA GLY A 115 -6.14 -9.62 -7.99
C GLY A 115 -6.81 -10.84 -8.62
N LEU A 116 -7.22 -11.78 -7.79
CA LEU A 116 -8.12 -12.86 -8.18
C LEU A 116 -9.36 -12.82 -7.28
N TRP A 117 -10.48 -12.46 -7.89
CA TRP A 117 -11.75 -12.16 -7.22
C TRP A 117 -12.71 -13.33 -7.16
N ASN A 118 -12.42 -14.44 -7.85
CA ASN A 118 -13.26 -15.62 -7.85
C ASN A 118 -12.41 -16.90 -7.85
N VAL A 119 -12.92 -17.94 -7.20
CA VAL A 119 -12.38 -19.31 -7.21
C VAL A 119 -13.54 -20.27 -7.47
N GLY A 120 -13.53 -20.94 -8.62
CA GLY A 120 -14.69 -21.70 -9.07
C GLY A 120 -15.94 -20.81 -9.13
N ASP A 121 -17.02 -21.24 -8.47
CA ASP A 121 -18.27 -20.48 -8.37
C ASP A 121 -18.29 -19.49 -7.19
N HIS A 122 -17.23 -19.47 -6.37
CA HIS A 122 -17.14 -18.55 -5.23
C HIS A 122 -16.55 -17.21 -5.66
N GLY A 123 -17.31 -16.12 -5.48
CA GLY A 123 -16.85 -14.75 -5.69
C GLY A 123 -16.66 -13.99 -4.39
N PHE A 124 -15.50 -13.35 -4.22
CA PHE A 124 -15.17 -12.55 -3.05
C PHE A 124 -15.98 -11.24 -3.03
N ARG A 125 -16.42 -10.82 -1.84
CA ARG A 125 -17.34 -9.67 -1.67
C ARG A 125 -16.71 -8.47 -0.97
N HIS A 126 -15.50 -8.62 -0.43
CA HIS A 126 -14.77 -7.54 0.23
C HIS A 126 -13.39 -7.32 -0.40
N LEU A 127 -12.94 -6.06 -0.40
CA LEU A 127 -11.66 -5.64 -0.98
C LEU A 127 -10.49 -6.48 -0.44
N PHE A 128 -10.51 -6.82 0.84
CA PHE A 128 -9.44 -7.53 1.53
C PHE A 128 -9.47 -9.07 1.38
N ASP A 129 -10.45 -9.65 0.68
CA ASP A 129 -10.52 -11.11 0.52
C ASP A 129 -9.89 -11.63 -0.77
N GLY A 130 -9.78 -10.79 -1.80
CA GLY A 130 -9.25 -11.20 -3.10
C GLY A 130 -7.83 -11.77 -2.96
N LEU A 131 -7.53 -12.85 -3.68
CA LEU A 131 -6.24 -13.52 -3.56
C LEU A 131 -5.11 -12.64 -4.12
N ALA A 132 -4.00 -12.60 -3.39
CA ALA A 132 -2.88 -11.70 -3.61
C ALA A 132 -2.27 -11.81 -5.03
N THR A 133 -2.09 -10.66 -5.66
CA THR A 133 -1.45 -10.52 -6.98
C THR A 133 -0.44 -9.39 -6.94
N LEU A 134 0.84 -9.74 -7.07
CA LEU A 134 1.94 -8.79 -7.11
C LEU A 134 2.10 -8.24 -8.53
N VAL A 135 2.26 -6.93 -8.65
CA VAL A 135 2.62 -6.25 -9.90
C VAL A 135 3.96 -5.56 -9.71
N ARG A 136 4.78 -5.62 -10.75
CA ARG A 136 6.12 -5.06 -10.83
C ARG A 136 6.20 -4.10 -11.99
N LEU A 137 6.78 -2.93 -11.75
CA LEU A 137 7.18 -1.94 -12.73
C LEU A 137 8.69 -1.70 -12.56
N HIS A 138 9.49 -2.25 -13.48
CA HIS A 138 10.94 -2.17 -13.46
C HIS A 138 11.45 -1.13 -14.46
N PHE A 139 12.13 -0.11 -13.93
CA PHE A 139 12.69 1.01 -14.65
C PHE A 139 14.18 0.80 -14.88
N THR A 140 14.61 0.84 -16.14
CA THR A 140 16.03 0.66 -16.50
C THR A 140 16.34 1.33 -17.82
N ASN A 141 17.31 2.26 -17.84
CA ASN A 141 17.73 3.00 -19.03
C ASN A 141 16.55 3.63 -19.80
N SER A 142 15.66 4.35 -19.09
CA SER A 142 14.42 4.95 -19.63
C SER A 142 13.40 3.96 -20.23
N ARG A 143 13.61 2.65 -20.06
CA ARG A 143 12.63 1.62 -20.41
C ARG A 143 11.85 1.19 -19.18
N LEU A 144 10.64 0.69 -19.42
CA LEU A 144 9.75 0.17 -18.40
C LEU A 144 9.32 -1.26 -18.74
N ILE A 145 9.66 -2.19 -17.86
CA ILE A 145 9.21 -3.59 -17.94
C ILE A 145 8.15 -3.80 -16.88
N MET A 146 6.99 -4.34 -17.27
CA MET A 146 5.97 -4.74 -16.32
C MET A 146 5.96 -6.25 -16.19
N SER A 147 5.78 -6.74 -14.97
CA SER A 147 5.39 -8.12 -14.72
C SER A 147 4.32 -8.21 -13.64
N HIS A 148 3.56 -9.31 -13.63
CA HIS A 148 2.69 -9.64 -12.51
C HIS A 148 2.75 -11.12 -12.21
N ARG A 149 2.45 -11.48 -10.96
CA ARG A 149 2.35 -12.86 -10.51
C ARG A 149 1.44 -13.00 -9.30
N GLN A 150 0.68 -14.09 -9.26
CA GLN A 150 -0.10 -14.48 -8.09
C GLN A 150 0.85 -14.95 -6.98
N VAL A 151 0.62 -14.49 -5.75
CA VAL A 151 1.41 -14.94 -4.61
C VAL A 151 0.96 -16.36 -4.28
N GLU A 152 1.89 -17.32 -4.37
CA GLU A 152 1.63 -18.75 -4.22
C GLU A 152 1.54 -19.14 -2.73
N SER A 153 0.64 -18.48 -1.99
CA SER A 153 0.29 -18.78 -0.60
C SER A 153 -0.43 -20.13 -0.47
N GLU A 154 -0.48 -20.72 0.73
CA GLU A 154 -1.29 -21.93 0.95
C GLU A 154 -2.78 -21.66 0.67
N ALA A 155 -3.28 -20.47 1.02
CA ALA A 155 -4.63 -20.03 0.69
C ALA A 155 -4.89 -20.09 -0.81
N TYR A 156 -4.02 -19.48 -1.61
CA TYR A 156 -4.12 -19.51 -3.08
C TYR A 156 -3.99 -20.93 -3.64
N VAL A 157 -2.93 -21.66 -3.27
CA VAL A 157 -2.63 -23.00 -3.81
C VAL A 157 -3.77 -23.96 -3.48
N SER A 158 -4.28 -23.94 -2.25
CA SER A 158 -5.40 -24.80 -1.84
C SER A 158 -6.69 -24.41 -2.54
N ALA A 159 -6.97 -23.12 -2.68
CA ALA A 159 -8.17 -22.65 -3.36
C ALA A 159 -8.19 -23.06 -4.84
N MET A 160 -7.05 -22.92 -5.54
CA MET A 160 -6.91 -23.35 -6.93
C MET A 160 -7.01 -24.87 -7.07
N LYS A 161 -6.39 -25.63 -6.16
CA LYS A 161 -6.40 -27.10 -6.18
C LYS A 161 -7.80 -27.68 -5.97
N HIS A 162 -8.59 -27.10 -5.07
CA HIS A 162 -9.90 -27.63 -4.69
C HIS A 162 -11.07 -26.89 -5.35
N ASN A 163 -10.78 -25.85 -6.15
CA ASN A 163 -11.76 -25.01 -6.83
C ASN A 163 -12.83 -24.43 -5.87
N LYS A 164 -12.43 -24.07 -4.65
CA LYS A 164 -13.29 -23.50 -3.61
C LYS A 164 -12.48 -22.73 -2.57
N LEU A 165 -13.15 -21.90 -1.75
CA LEU A 165 -12.52 -21.26 -0.60
C LEU A 165 -12.12 -22.30 0.47
N CYS A 166 -10.86 -22.27 0.91
CA CYS A 166 -10.30 -23.23 1.86
C CYS A 166 -9.84 -22.62 3.19
N PHE A 167 -9.66 -21.29 3.26
CA PHE A 167 -9.19 -20.56 4.44
C PHE A 167 -10.16 -19.43 4.80
N ARG A 168 -10.13 -19.00 6.06
CA ARG A 168 -10.89 -17.83 6.53
C ARG A 168 -10.17 -16.58 6.06
N GLU A 169 -10.84 -15.78 5.24
CA GLU A 169 -10.37 -14.48 4.79
C GLU A 169 -10.96 -13.38 5.68
N PHE A 170 -10.74 -12.12 5.34
CA PHE A 170 -11.17 -10.98 6.14
C PHE A 170 -12.68 -11.00 6.42
N SER A 171 -13.50 -11.15 5.36
CA SER A 171 -14.96 -11.15 5.45
C SER A 171 -15.62 -12.50 5.13
N GLU A 172 -14.83 -13.49 4.68
CA GLU A 172 -15.35 -14.77 4.16
C GLU A 172 -14.89 -15.97 4.97
N VAL A 173 -15.72 -17.01 4.96
CA VAL A 173 -15.48 -18.28 5.67
C VAL A 173 -15.69 -19.44 4.71
N PRO A 174 -14.84 -20.47 4.74
CA PRO A 174 -15.09 -21.70 4.00
C PRO A 174 -16.45 -22.29 4.38
N THR A 175 -17.18 -22.84 3.40
CA THR A 175 -18.44 -23.51 3.67
C THR A 175 -18.24 -24.63 4.70
N PRO A 176 -18.98 -24.65 5.82
CA PRO A 176 -18.83 -25.68 6.84
C PRO A 176 -19.02 -27.07 6.23
N THR A 177 -18.14 -28.00 6.60
CA THR A 177 -18.38 -29.41 6.27
C THR A 177 -19.53 -29.91 7.15
N THR A 178 -20.48 -30.67 6.58
CA THR A 178 -21.68 -31.16 7.28
C THR A 178 -21.39 -32.25 8.32
N ASN A 179 -20.13 -32.55 8.61
CA ASN A 179 -19.73 -33.62 9.50
C ASN A 179 -19.57 -33.09 10.95
N PRO A 180 -20.36 -33.53 11.94
CA PRO A 180 -20.27 -33.01 13.32
C PRO A 180 -18.90 -33.24 14.00
N LEU A 181 -18.08 -34.18 13.52
CA LEU A 181 -16.72 -34.41 14.03
C LEU A 181 -15.71 -33.33 13.59
N SER A 182 -16.03 -32.51 12.57
CA SER A 182 -15.14 -31.43 12.12
C SER A 182 -15.13 -30.24 13.08
N PHE A 183 -16.17 -30.04 13.89
CA PHE A 183 -16.27 -28.89 14.81
C PHE A 183 -15.10 -28.80 15.81
N LEU A 184 -14.68 -29.94 16.40
CA LEU A 184 -13.54 -29.97 17.31
C LEU A 184 -12.21 -29.72 16.59
N SER A 185 -12.08 -30.23 15.36
CA SER A 185 -10.93 -30.00 14.49
C SER A 185 -10.83 -28.52 14.05
N ASP A 186 -11.98 -27.91 13.73
CA ASP A 186 -12.08 -26.50 13.32
C ASP A 186 -11.76 -25.57 14.49
N LEU A 187 -12.24 -25.89 15.70
CA LEU A 187 -11.91 -25.16 16.93
C LEU A 187 -10.41 -25.30 17.28
N ALA A 188 -9.84 -26.50 17.22
CA ALA A 188 -8.41 -26.70 17.44
C ALA A 188 -7.55 -25.97 16.38
N SER A 189 -8.01 -25.94 15.13
CA SER A 189 -7.36 -25.21 14.04
C SER A 189 -7.46 -23.70 14.21
N LEU A 190 -8.54 -23.19 14.81
CA LEU A 190 -8.73 -21.78 15.13
C LEU A 190 -7.84 -21.33 16.29
N LEU A 191 -7.78 -22.11 17.38
CA LEU A 191 -6.92 -21.81 18.52
C LEU A 191 -5.43 -21.95 18.22
N SER A 192 -5.05 -22.87 17.33
CA SER A 192 -3.65 -23.01 16.87
C SER A 192 -3.25 -21.99 15.79
N GLY A 193 -4.22 -21.22 15.25
CA GLY A 193 -4.00 -20.33 14.11
C GLY A 193 -3.80 -21.04 12.76
N ALA A 194 -3.93 -22.37 12.71
CA ALA A 194 -3.79 -23.15 11.48
C ALA A 194 -4.82 -22.75 10.41
N SER A 195 -6.04 -22.36 10.84
CA SER A 195 -7.13 -21.91 9.95
C SER A 195 -7.01 -20.46 9.48
N LEU A 196 -6.02 -19.70 10.00
CA LEU A 196 -5.75 -18.34 9.53
C LEU A 196 -5.25 -18.36 8.10
N THR A 197 -5.71 -17.40 7.31
CA THR A 197 -5.20 -17.19 5.96
C THR A 197 -3.75 -16.72 5.98
N ASP A 198 -3.00 -17.14 4.96
CA ASP A 198 -1.72 -16.56 4.58
C ASP A 198 -1.82 -15.77 3.26
N ASN A 199 -3.04 -15.36 2.88
CA ASN A 199 -3.31 -14.49 1.74
C ASN A 199 -2.70 -13.09 1.94
N ALA A 200 -1.41 -12.96 1.64
CA ALA A 200 -0.61 -11.75 1.82
C ALA A 200 -0.93 -10.69 0.75
N ASN A 201 -2.14 -10.14 0.73
CA ASN A 201 -2.64 -9.24 -0.31
C ASN A 201 -2.57 -7.74 0.05
N THR A 202 -2.09 -7.38 1.24
CA THR A 202 -2.20 -6.03 1.78
C THR A 202 -0.94 -5.21 1.51
N GLY A 203 0.15 -5.53 2.21
CA GLY A 203 1.41 -4.78 2.17
C GLY A 203 2.49 -5.46 1.34
N VAL A 204 3.49 -4.69 0.90
CA VAL A 204 4.79 -5.21 0.43
C VAL A 204 5.87 -4.28 0.95
N VAL A 205 6.90 -4.82 1.60
CA VAL A 205 7.96 -4.05 2.25
C VAL A 205 9.34 -4.57 1.87
N LEU A 206 10.31 -3.66 1.75
CA LEU A 206 11.72 -3.97 1.60
C LEU A 206 12.39 -3.90 2.97
N LEU A 207 12.89 -5.02 3.47
CA LEU A 207 13.65 -5.09 4.71
C LEU A 207 15.05 -4.48 4.54
N GLY A 208 15.67 -4.06 5.65
CA GLY A 208 17.01 -3.46 5.64
C GLY A 208 18.13 -4.37 5.10
N ASP A 209 17.91 -5.68 5.07
CA ASP A 209 18.83 -6.67 4.49
C ASP A 209 18.56 -6.98 2.99
N GLY A 210 17.56 -6.32 2.40
CA GLY A 210 17.20 -6.46 1.00
C GLY A 210 16.16 -7.54 0.68
N ARG A 211 15.68 -8.30 1.66
CA ARG A 211 14.54 -9.21 1.46
C ARG A 211 13.26 -8.41 1.24
N VAL A 212 12.38 -8.91 0.38
CA VAL A 212 11.05 -8.32 0.14
C VAL A 212 9.97 -9.24 0.69
N VAL A 213 9.07 -8.67 1.49
CA VAL A 213 8.03 -9.41 2.20
C VAL A 213 6.66 -8.83 1.88
N CYS A 214 5.76 -9.67 1.37
CA CYS A 214 4.34 -9.40 1.25
C CYS A 214 3.65 -9.68 2.60
N LEU A 215 2.68 -8.83 2.96
CA LEU A 215 2.02 -8.86 4.26
C LEU A 215 0.50 -8.87 4.11
N THR A 216 -0.15 -9.56 5.04
CA THR A 216 -1.51 -9.27 5.52
C THR A 216 -1.45 -9.04 7.03
N GLU A 217 -2.59 -8.90 7.70
CA GLU A 217 -2.65 -8.67 9.15
C GLU A 217 -2.41 -9.95 9.97
N THR A 218 -2.41 -11.14 9.36
CA THR A 218 -1.99 -12.37 10.05
C THR A 218 -0.46 -12.48 10.04
N THR A 219 0.12 -12.91 11.15
CA THR A 219 1.57 -13.20 11.22
C THR A 219 1.94 -14.26 10.17
N LYS A 220 1.06 -15.28 10.01
CA LYS A 220 1.18 -16.37 9.04
C LYS A 220 1.23 -15.90 7.57
N GLY A 221 0.56 -14.79 7.25
CA GLY A 221 0.56 -14.18 5.93
C GLY A 221 1.71 -13.21 5.68
N SER A 222 2.86 -13.45 6.33
CA SER A 222 4.13 -12.82 5.98
C SER A 222 4.85 -13.74 4.97
N ILE A 223 5.00 -13.31 3.72
CA ILE A 223 5.53 -14.15 2.62
C ILE A 223 6.72 -13.46 1.96
N VAL A 224 7.84 -14.17 1.83
CA VAL A 224 9.02 -13.69 1.12
C VAL A 224 8.87 -13.90 -0.37
N ILE A 225 9.20 -12.88 -1.15
CA ILE A 225 9.19 -12.94 -2.61
C ILE A 225 10.54 -12.51 -3.21
N ASP A 226 10.82 -13.00 -4.41
CA ASP A 226 11.90 -12.49 -5.26
C ASP A 226 11.43 -11.21 -5.99
N PRO A 227 12.07 -10.05 -5.80
CA PRO A 227 11.62 -8.79 -6.39
C PRO A 227 11.91 -8.65 -7.89
N GLU A 228 12.72 -9.52 -8.48
CA GLU A 228 13.02 -9.55 -9.92
C GLU A 228 12.04 -10.45 -10.66
N THR A 229 11.82 -11.67 -10.15
CA THR A 229 11.00 -12.71 -10.81
C THR A 229 9.57 -12.81 -10.28
N LEU A 230 9.27 -12.15 -9.15
CA LEU A 230 8.02 -12.25 -8.38
C LEU A 230 7.74 -13.66 -7.84
N GLU A 231 8.76 -14.53 -7.79
CA GLU A 231 8.64 -15.86 -7.21
C GLU A 231 8.30 -15.80 -5.73
N THR A 232 7.34 -16.63 -5.31
CA THR A 232 7.06 -16.85 -3.89
C THR A 232 8.13 -17.80 -3.35
N LEU A 233 9.01 -17.27 -2.50
CA LEU A 233 10.13 -18.03 -1.93
C LEU A 233 9.71 -18.85 -0.72
N GLY A 234 8.64 -18.43 -0.03
CA GLY A 234 8.07 -19.13 1.11
C GLY A 234 7.59 -18.18 2.19
N ARG A 235 7.22 -18.74 3.35
CA ARG A 235 6.81 -17.94 4.51
C ARG A 235 8.00 -17.23 5.14
N PHE A 236 7.76 -16.02 5.62
CA PHE A 236 8.67 -15.33 6.52
C PHE A 236 8.41 -15.85 7.94
N GLU A 237 9.28 -16.72 8.43
CA GLU A 237 9.17 -17.27 9.78
C GLU A 237 9.91 -16.40 10.79
N TYR A 238 9.17 -15.84 11.74
CA TYR A 238 9.75 -15.20 12.91
C TYR A 238 10.32 -16.29 13.84
N SER A 239 11.57 -16.11 14.27
CA SER A 239 12.28 -17.11 15.09
C SER A 239 12.07 -16.91 16.61
N ASP A 240 11.30 -15.90 16.99
CA ASP A 240 10.98 -15.58 18.39
C ASP A 240 9.77 -16.37 18.94
N GLY A 241 9.68 -16.44 20.27
CA GLY A 241 8.57 -17.07 20.99
C GLY A 241 7.45 -16.12 21.40
N LEU A 242 7.35 -14.92 20.79
CA LEU A 242 6.40 -13.88 21.25
C LEU A 242 4.94 -14.24 20.97
N GLY A 243 4.69 -15.25 20.13
CA GLY A 243 3.35 -15.61 19.69
C GLY A 243 2.70 -14.49 18.88
N GLY A 244 1.37 -14.40 18.96
CA GLY A 244 0.57 -13.42 18.25
C GLY A 244 0.08 -13.91 16.89
N LEU A 245 -1.25 -14.00 16.75
CA LEU A 245 -1.90 -14.43 15.51
C LEU A 245 -1.93 -13.33 14.46
N VAL A 246 -1.93 -12.08 14.92
CA VAL A 246 -2.08 -10.88 14.10
C VAL A 246 -1.06 -9.81 14.45
N HIS A 247 -0.76 -8.96 13.48
CA HIS A 247 0.10 -7.79 13.58
C HIS A 247 -0.47 -6.65 12.74
N SER A 248 0.07 -5.44 12.89
CA SER A 248 -0.23 -4.34 11.95
C SER A 248 0.21 -4.71 10.53
N ALA A 249 -0.63 -4.41 9.53
CA ALA A 249 -0.27 -4.57 8.12
C ALA A 249 0.80 -3.56 7.65
N HIS A 250 1.06 -2.52 8.44
CA HIS A 250 1.95 -1.41 8.13
C HIS A 250 3.09 -1.30 9.15
N PRO A 251 4.06 -2.23 9.11
CA PRO A 251 5.26 -2.08 9.91
C PRO A 251 6.07 -0.87 9.43
N ILE A 252 6.78 -0.24 10.37
CA ILE A 252 7.76 0.80 10.04
C ILE A 252 9.09 0.11 9.76
N VAL A 253 9.55 0.22 8.52
CA VAL A 253 10.79 -0.41 8.06
C VAL A 253 11.81 0.65 7.70
N THR A 254 13.01 0.52 8.28
CA THR A 254 14.18 1.33 7.98
C THR A 254 15.32 0.42 7.52
N ARG A 255 16.48 1.02 7.22
CA ARG A 255 17.69 0.23 6.91
C ARG A 255 18.18 -0.61 8.10
N ALA A 256 17.84 -0.21 9.33
CA ALA A 256 18.36 -0.85 10.54
C ALA A 256 17.34 -1.74 11.24
N GLU A 257 16.05 -1.40 11.14
CA GLU A 257 15.01 -2.05 11.94
C GLU A 257 13.68 -2.16 11.20
N PHE A 258 12.94 -3.20 11.56
CA PHE A 258 11.51 -3.39 11.33
C PHE A 258 10.81 -3.24 12.68
N LEU A 259 9.77 -2.43 12.75
CA LEU A 259 8.98 -2.19 13.96
C LEU A 259 7.51 -2.45 13.65
N THR A 260 6.81 -3.21 14.50
CA THR A 260 5.37 -3.48 14.36
C THR A 260 4.67 -3.54 15.72
N LEU A 261 3.34 -3.57 15.67
CA LEU A 261 2.47 -3.77 16.82
C LEU A 261 1.84 -5.15 16.76
N LEU A 262 1.86 -5.84 17.90
CA LEU A 262 1.14 -7.09 18.11
C LEU A 262 -0.04 -6.82 19.06
N PRO A 263 -1.29 -6.79 18.56
CA PRO A 263 -2.47 -6.78 19.41
C PRO A 263 -2.53 -8.02 20.30
N ASP A 264 -2.73 -7.83 21.60
CA ASP A 264 -2.90 -8.91 22.56
C ASP A 264 -4.39 -9.06 22.90
N LEU A 265 -4.94 -10.17 22.42
CA LEU A 265 -6.37 -10.49 22.56
C LEU A 265 -6.69 -11.13 23.91
N VAL A 266 -5.70 -11.60 24.67
CA VAL A 266 -5.87 -12.25 25.98
C VAL A 266 -5.76 -11.22 27.09
N ARG A 267 -4.73 -10.38 27.03
CA ARG A 267 -4.58 -9.20 27.88
C ARG A 267 -4.76 -7.99 26.98
N PRO A 268 -5.90 -7.29 26.99
CA PRO A 268 -6.18 -6.21 26.06
C PRO A 268 -5.09 -5.14 26.06
N GLY A 269 -4.40 -5.01 24.94
CA GLY A 269 -3.30 -4.07 24.76
C GLY A 269 -2.50 -4.37 23.50
N TYR A 270 -1.37 -3.68 23.36
CA TYR A 270 -0.50 -3.76 22.19
C TYR A 270 0.95 -3.90 22.63
N THR A 271 1.62 -4.93 22.11
CA THR A 271 3.06 -5.12 22.31
C THR A 271 3.80 -4.52 21.14
N VAL A 272 4.68 -3.55 21.40
CA VAL A 272 5.59 -2.98 20.40
C VAL A 272 6.79 -3.91 20.28
N VAL A 273 7.07 -4.39 19.08
CA VAL A 273 8.19 -5.31 18.82
C VAL A 273 9.07 -4.80 17.69
N ARG A 274 10.37 -5.01 17.84
CA ARG A 274 11.41 -4.60 16.89
C ARG A 274 12.21 -5.81 16.42
N MET A 275 12.51 -5.87 15.13
CA MET A 275 13.42 -6.82 14.52
C MET A 275 14.56 -6.07 13.84
N GLU A 276 15.79 -6.47 14.10
CA GLU A 276 16.98 -5.89 13.45
C GLU A 276 17.09 -6.38 12.00
N ALA A 277 17.66 -5.55 11.12
CA ALA A 277 17.94 -5.95 9.74
C ALA A 277 18.84 -7.20 9.71
N GLY A 278 18.50 -8.19 8.86
CA GLY A 278 19.22 -9.46 8.79
C GLY A 278 18.75 -10.52 9.80
N SER A 279 17.90 -10.15 10.76
CA SER A 279 17.34 -11.08 11.74
C SER A 279 15.91 -11.52 11.37
N ASN A 280 15.47 -12.62 11.98
CA ASN A 280 14.06 -13.02 12.06
C ASN A 280 13.54 -13.01 13.51
N GLU A 281 14.38 -12.63 14.48
CA GLU A 281 14.03 -12.54 15.89
C GLU A 281 13.49 -11.14 16.20
N ARG A 282 12.23 -11.05 16.62
CA ARG A 282 11.67 -9.82 17.18
C ARG A 282 11.95 -9.75 18.68
N ARG A 283 12.20 -8.55 19.17
CA ARG A 283 12.38 -8.22 20.59
C ARG A 283 11.32 -7.24 21.03
N VAL A 284 10.78 -7.46 22.22
CA VAL A 284 9.82 -6.54 22.84
C VAL A 284 10.51 -5.22 23.15
N VAL A 285 9.95 -4.13 22.64
CA VAL A 285 10.34 -2.76 23.01
C VAL A 285 9.59 -2.35 24.27
N GLY A 286 8.28 -2.58 24.29
CA GLY A 286 7.41 -2.23 25.40
C GLY A 286 5.97 -2.60 25.11
N ARG A 287 5.06 -2.22 26.00
CA ARG A 287 3.64 -2.53 25.90
C ARG A 287 2.77 -1.35 26.30
N ALA A 288 1.68 -1.14 25.56
CA ALA A 288 0.60 -0.24 25.91
C ALA A 288 -0.64 -1.08 26.28
N ASP A 289 -1.09 -0.99 27.54
CA ASP A 289 -2.34 -1.63 27.96
C ASP A 289 -3.54 -0.76 27.58
N CYS A 290 -4.63 -1.39 27.15
CA CYS A 290 -5.86 -0.66 26.83
C CYS A 290 -6.43 0.00 28.09
N ARG A 291 -6.97 1.22 27.94
CA ARG A 291 -7.56 1.99 29.05
C ARG A 291 -8.90 1.43 29.49
N ALA A 292 -9.65 0.83 28.56
CA ALA A 292 -10.97 0.31 28.84
C ALA A 292 -11.29 -0.90 27.95
N GLY A 293 -12.38 -1.59 28.31
CA GLY A 293 -13.07 -2.65 27.57
C GLY A 293 -12.31 -3.98 27.32
N PRO A 294 -12.97 -4.93 26.65
CA PRO A 294 -12.63 -6.35 26.78
C PRO A 294 -11.57 -6.86 25.80
N THR A 295 -11.25 -6.08 24.76
CA THR A 295 -10.36 -6.43 23.65
C THR A 295 -9.65 -5.19 23.13
N PRO A 296 -8.48 -5.32 22.49
CA PRO A 296 -7.83 -4.18 21.86
C PRO A 296 -8.66 -3.66 20.68
N GLY A 297 -8.54 -2.35 20.44
CA GLY A 297 -8.89 -1.71 19.17
C GLY A 297 -8.15 -2.35 18.00
N TRP A 298 -8.79 -2.38 16.84
CA TRP A 298 -8.11 -2.74 15.61
C TRP A 298 -7.00 -1.73 15.31
N VAL A 299 -5.82 -2.19 14.89
CA VAL A 299 -4.70 -1.30 14.54
C VAL A 299 -4.12 -1.74 13.21
N HIS A 300 -4.53 -1.06 12.14
CA HIS A 300 -4.04 -1.32 10.79
C HIS A 300 -2.63 -0.73 10.57
N SER A 301 -2.41 0.50 11.03
CA SER A 301 -1.11 1.19 11.05
C SER A 301 -0.93 2.04 12.31
N PHE A 302 0.30 2.52 12.52
CA PHE A 302 0.67 3.34 13.67
C PHE A 302 1.84 4.26 13.29
N PRO A 303 1.93 5.49 13.83
CA PRO A 303 3.02 6.38 13.47
C PRO A 303 4.18 6.30 14.47
N VAL A 304 5.36 6.66 13.99
CA VAL A 304 6.62 6.61 14.73
C VAL A 304 7.40 7.88 14.45
N THR A 305 7.96 8.45 15.50
CA THR A 305 8.90 9.59 15.42
C THR A 305 10.33 9.09 15.63
N GLU A 306 11.29 10.01 15.69
CA GLU A 306 12.68 9.67 16.01
C GLU A 306 12.78 8.89 17.35
N ASN A 307 12.09 9.35 18.39
CA ASN A 307 12.23 8.83 19.75
C ASN A 307 11.01 8.05 20.26
N TYR A 308 9.84 8.17 19.61
CA TYR A 308 8.59 7.64 20.14
C TYR A 308 7.79 6.78 19.16
N VAL A 309 7.10 5.78 19.69
CA VAL A 309 6.04 5.01 19.00
C VAL A 309 4.72 5.48 19.54
N ILE A 310 3.78 5.83 18.66
CA ILE A 310 2.43 6.22 19.06
C ILE A 310 1.53 5.02 18.79
N VAL A 311 0.92 4.48 19.83
CA VAL A 311 0.01 3.34 19.75
C VAL A 311 -1.43 3.86 19.81
N PRO A 312 -2.22 3.73 18.73
CA PRO A 312 -3.62 4.14 18.73
C PRO A 312 -4.50 3.08 19.41
N GLU A 313 -5.34 3.50 20.35
CA GLU A 313 -6.41 2.70 20.93
C GLU A 313 -7.75 3.20 20.39
N MET A 314 -8.24 2.57 19.32
CA MET A 314 -9.48 2.96 18.66
C MET A 314 -10.71 2.25 19.27
N PRO A 315 -11.90 2.89 19.24
CA PRO A 315 -13.17 2.33 19.71
C PRO A 315 -13.72 1.20 18.83
N LEU A 316 -13.18 0.99 17.62
CA LEU A 316 -13.46 -0.16 16.78
C LEU A 316 -12.58 -1.34 17.20
N ARG A 317 -13.15 -2.33 17.87
CA ARG A 317 -12.39 -3.36 18.61
C ARG A 317 -12.63 -4.75 18.08
N TYR A 318 -11.66 -5.64 18.24
CA TYR A 318 -11.86 -7.06 17.89
C TYR A 318 -13.01 -7.64 18.71
N SER A 319 -13.89 -8.41 18.07
CA SER A 319 -15.06 -8.96 18.76
C SER A 319 -14.67 -10.10 19.69
N ALA A 320 -14.79 -9.87 21.00
CA ALA A 320 -14.56 -10.89 22.02
C ALA A 320 -15.45 -12.13 21.82
N ARG A 321 -16.67 -11.93 21.32
CA ARG A 321 -17.62 -13.02 21.04
C ARG A 321 -17.14 -13.92 19.92
N ASN A 322 -16.53 -13.36 18.87
CA ASN A 322 -15.94 -14.14 17.77
C ASN A 322 -14.72 -14.93 18.28
N LEU A 323 -13.88 -14.31 19.10
CA LEU A 323 -12.70 -14.97 19.66
C LEU A 323 -13.06 -16.13 20.62
N LEU A 324 -14.13 -15.99 21.39
CA LEU A 324 -14.57 -16.99 22.37
C LEU A 324 -15.51 -18.06 21.81
N ARG A 325 -16.25 -17.77 20.74
CA ARG A 325 -17.16 -18.73 20.11
C ARG A 325 -16.53 -19.27 18.83
N ALA A 326 -16.37 -20.59 18.76
CA ALA A 326 -15.91 -21.34 17.58
C ALA A 326 -16.90 -21.28 16.38
N GLU A 327 -17.65 -20.19 16.21
CA GLU A 327 -18.59 -20.02 15.14
C GLU A 327 -17.83 -19.82 13.81
N PRO A 328 -18.36 -20.33 12.68
CA PRO A 328 -17.81 -20.09 11.34
C PRO A 328 -18.09 -18.64 10.93
N THR A 329 -17.35 -17.73 11.55
CA THR A 329 -17.44 -16.28 11.36
C THR A 329 -16.25 -15.79 10.55
N PRO A 330 -16.30 -14.60 9.94
CA PRO A 330 -15.13 -14.07 9.24
C PRO A 330 -13.90 -13.96 10.16
N LEU A 331 -12.70 -13.88 9.58
CA LEU A 331 -11.48 -13.72 10.37
C LEU A 331 -11.53 -12.45 11.23
N TYR A 332 -12.04 -11.38 10.66
CA TYR A 332 -12.20 -10.11 11.36
C TYR A 332 -13.68 -9.79 11.57
N LYS A 333 -14.08 -9.73 12.84
CA LYS A 333 -15.35 -9.16 13.28
C LYS A 333 -15.05 -8.12 14.33
N PHE A 334 -15.61 -6.94 14.13
CA PHE A 334 -15.40 -5.81 15.03
C PHE A 334 -16.67 -5.46 15.78
N ASP A 335 -16.49 -5.04 17.02
CA ASP A 335 -17.52 -4.44 17.86
C ASP A 335 -17.16 -2.97 18.08
N TRP A 336 -18.16 -2.10 18.08
CA TRP A 336 -18.00 -0.66 18.27
C TRP A 336 -18.29 -0.27 19.71
N TYR A 337 -17.29 0.28 20.41
CA TYR A 337 -17.40 0.67 21.82
C TYR A 337 -16.97 2.14 22.04
N PRO A 338 -17.74 3.12 21.56
CA PRO A 338 -17.41 4.54 21.70
C PRO A 338 -17.37 5.01 23.16
N GLU A 339 -18.11 4.36 24.05
CA GLU A 339 -18.12 4.64 25.49
C GLU A 339 -16.80 4.30 26.19
N ASN A 340 -15.95 3.48 25.57
CA ASN A 340 -14.60 3.19 26.07
C ASN A 340 -13.60 4.31 25.75
N GLY A 341 -14.00 5.33 24.97
CA GLY A 341 -13.15 6.41 24.51
C GLY A 341 -12.16 6.00 23.43
N ALA A 342 -11.32 6.94 23.02
CA ALA A 342 -10.21 6.72 22.11
C ALA A 342 -8.94 7.33 22.72
N TYR A 343 -7.80 6.65 22.57
CA TYR A 343 -6.54 7.10 23.17
C TYR A 343 -5.38 7.02 22.20
N LEU A 344 -4.37 7.87 22.43
CA LEU A 344 -3.05 7.75 21.83
C LEU A 344 -2.03 7.54 22.95
N HIS A 345 -1.34 6.39 22.92
CA HIS A 345 -0.27 6.10 23.87
C HIS A 345 1.08 6.41 23.25
N VAL A 346 1.85 7.29 23.89
CA VAL A 346 3.20 7.65 23.44
C VAL A 346 4.20 6.81 24.21
N MET A 347 4.90 5.91 23.51
CA MET A 347 5.94 5.05 24.07
C MET A 347 7.32 5.54 23.67
N CYS A 348 8.23 5.68 24.64
CA CYS A 348 9.64 5.96 24.36
C CYS A 348 10.33 4.73 23.77
N LYS A 349 10.83 4.80 22.53
CA LYS A 349 11.52 3.70 21.83
C LYS A 349 12.69 3.12 22.62
N ARG A 350 13.40 3.98 23.36
CA ARG A 350 14.62 3.60 24.08
C ARG A 350 14.34 2.83 25.36
N THR A 351 13.30 3.23 26.09
CA THR A 351 13.02 2.70 27.44
C THR A 351 11.85 1.72 27.46
N GLY A 352 11.04 1.69 26.40
CA GLY A 352 9.81 0.90 26.35
C GLY A 352 8.67 1.44 27.21
N LYS A 353 8.89 2.57 27.90
CA LYS A 353 7.90 3.15 28.82
C LYS A 353 6.90 4.02 28.07
N ILE A 354 5.64 3.92 28.48
CA ILE A 354 4.60 4.88 28.13
C ILE A 354 4.89 6.18 28.85
N VAL A 355 5.16 7.26 28.10
CA VAL A 355 5.44 8.60 28.63
C VAL A 355 4.21 9.49 28.64
N ALA A 356 3.23 9.20 27.79
CA ALA A 356 1.93 9.86 27.78
C ALA A 356 0.85 8.87 27.31
N SER A 357 -0.36 9.04 27.82
CA SER A 357 -1.58 8.37 27.32
C SER A 357 -2.69 9.38 27.39
N VAL A 358 -3.06 9.91 26.24
CA VAL A 358 -4.03 11.01 26.15
C VAL A 358 -5.33 10.51 25.56
N GLU A 359 -6.44 10.94 26.14
CA GLU A 359 -7.76 10.78 25.52
C GLU A 359 -7.86 11.75 24.34
N VAL A 360 -8.37 11.25 23.21
CA VAL A 360 -8.59 12.01 21.99
C VAL A 360 -10.04 11.84 21.52
N PRO A 361 -10.55 12.75 20.66
CA PRO A 361 -11.85 12.53 20.02
C PRO A 361 -11.93 11.16 19.35
N LEU A 362 -13.12 10.55 19.34
CA LEU A 362 -13.33 9.25 18.69
C LEU A 362 -12.88 9.32 17.24
N PHE A 363 -12.14 8.31 16.79
CA PHE A 363 -11.64 8.23 15.43
C PHE A 363 -11.55 6.77 14.97
N VAL A 364 -11.59 6.57 13.66
CA VAL A 364 -11.15 5.34 13.02
C VAL A 364 -10.16 5.74 11.93
N THR A 365 -9.00 5.10 11.90
CA THR A 365 -8.00 5.30 10.85
C THR A 365 -7.36 4.00 10.43
N PHE A 366 -7.24 3.79 9.12
CA PHE A 366 -6.39 2.73 8.60
C PHE A 366 -4.94 3.22 8.51
N HIS A 367 -4.73 4.45 8.05
CA HIS A 367 -3.43 4.95 7.63
C HIS A 367 -3.05 6.23 8.38
N PHE A 368 -1.99 6.15 9.18
CA PHE A 368 -1.23 7.32 9.56
C PHE A 368 -0.36 7.78 8.39
N ILE A 369 -0.25 9.09 8.20
CA ILE A 369 0.52 9.74 7.15
C ILE A 369 1.97 9.92 7.63
N ASN A 370 2.15 10.62 8.75
CA ASN A 370 3.45 10.86 9.35
C ASN A 370 3.32 11.24 10.83
N ALA A 371 4.42 11.20 11.58
CA ALA A 371 4.52 11.86 12.88
C ALA A 371 5.88 12.51 13.10
N TYR A 372 5.91 13.57 13.90
CA TYR A 372 7.11 14.28 14.27
C TYR A 372 7.03 14.87 15.68
N GLU A 373 8.17 15.30 16.20
CA GLU A 373 8.33 15.90 17.53
C GLU A 373 8.40 17.42 17.39
N GLU A 374 7.49 18.15 18.01
CA GLU A 374 7.63 19.59 18.21
C GLU A 374 8.60 19.85 19.36
N ARG A 375 9.45 20.86 19.19
CA ARG A 375 10.50 21.21 20.14
C ARG A 375 10.45 22.70 20.48
N ASP A 376 10.80 23.04 21.72
CA ASP A 376 11.06 24.43 22.11
C ASP A 376 12.45 24.91 21.64
N GLU A 377 12.77 26.17 21.96
CA GLU A 377 14.06 26.80 21.60
C GLU A 377 15.26 26.09 22.23
N GLU A 378 15.07 25.42 23.37
CA GLU A 378 16.09 24.60 24.03
C GLU A 378 16.18 23.17 23.47
N GLY A 379 15.36 22.83 22.47
CA GLY A 379 15.36 21.54 21.80
C GLY A 379 14.64 20.42 22.58
N ARG A 380 13.91 20.74 23.66
CA ARG A 380 13.10 19.78 24.41
C ARG A 380 11.81 19.49 23.65
N VAL A 381 11.38 18.23 23.63
CA VAL A 381 10.13 17.83 22.97
C VAL A 381 8.94 18.34 23.79
N THR A 382 8.12 19.19 23.21
CA THR A 382 6.94 19.80 23.84
C THR A 382 5.64 19.10 23.43
N ALA A 383 5.58 18.58 22.21
CA ALA A 383 4.44 17.83 21.72
C ALA A 383 4.84 16.80 20.65
N ILE A 384 3.98 15.81 20.45
CA ILE A 384 4.05 14.88 19.32
C ILE A 384 2.91 15.24 18.35
N VAL A 385 3.25 15.43 17.08
CA VAL A 385 2.27 15.62 16.01
C VAL A 385 2.14 14.33 15.24
N ALA A 386 0.92 13.84 15.03
CA ALA A 386 0.64 12.64 14.26
C ALA A 386 -0.50 12.88 13.26
N ASP A 387 -0.17 12.89 11.97
CA ASP A 387 -1.10 13.09 10.87
C ASP A 387 -1.67 11.74 10.40
N CYS A 388 -2.97 11.66 10.11
CA CYS A 388 -3.64 10.45 9.64
C CYS A 388 -4.76 10.71 8.63
N CYS A 389 -5.15 9.67 7.90
CA CYS A 389 -6.38 9.64 7.13
C CYS A 389 -7.52 9.29 8.08
N GLU A 390 -8.26 10.32 8.51
CA GLU A 390 -9.40 10.16 9.41
C GLU A 390 -10.62 9.68 8.61
N HIS A 391 -11.31 8.68 9.15
CA HIS A 391 -12.62 8.26 8.69
C HIS A 391 -13.66 8.67 9.72
N TYR A 392 -14.94 8.70 9.30
CA TYR A 392 -16.03 8.90 10.25
C TYR A 392 -15.89 7.94 11.43
N ALA A 393 -16.00 8.47 12.64
CA ALA A 393 -15.87 7.73 13.89
C ALA A 393 -17.09 6.81 14.12
N ASN A 394 -17.27 5.83 13.24
CA ASN A 394 -18.33 4.84 13.27
C ASN A 394 -17.89 3.58 12.50
N THR A 395 -18.73 2.54 12.49
CA THR A 395 -18.46 1.30 11.75
C THR A 395 -18.78 1.38 10.27
N GLU A 396 -19.41 2.46 9.80
CA GLU A 396 -19.82 2.59 8.39
C GLU A 396 -18.62 2.49 7.47
N ILE A 397 -17.40 2.81 7.94
CA ILE A 397 -16.20 2.66 7.13
C ILE A 397 -15.96 1.22 6.65
N LEU A 398 -16.31 0.21 7.44
CA LEU A 398 -16.19 -1.19 7.02
C LEU A 398 -17.16 -1.52 5.86
N ASP A 399 -18.31 -0.84 5.83
CA ASP A 399 -19.26 -0.91 4.72
C ASP A 399 -18.87 0.03 3.57
N GLN A 400 -18.24 1.18 3.84
CA GLN A 400 -17.79 2.20 2.89
C GLN A 400 -16.42 1.89 2.27
N LEU A 401 -15.71 0.85 2.72
CA LEU A 401 -14.75 0.14 1.86
C LEU A 401 -15.42 -0.45 0.60
N ARG A 402 -16.75 -0.25 0.46
CA ARG A 402 -17.53 -0.29 -0.79
C ARG A 402 -17.73 1.08 -1.49
N LEU A 403 -16.84 2.06 -1.26
CA LEU A 403 -16.61 3.38 -1.93
C LEU A 403 -17.26 4.66 -1.30
N ARG A 404 -16.46 5.55 -0.65
CA ARG A 404 -16.40 7.04 -0.80
C ARG A 404 -15.67 7.79 0.35
N ASN A 405 -15.16 8.99 0.02
CA ASN A 405 -14.59 10.13 0.79
C ASN A 405 -13.69 9.86 2.03
N LEU A 406 -12.43 10.30 1.93
CA LEU A 406 -11.43 10.34 3.01
C LEU A 406 -11.26 11.77 3.54
N ARG A 407 -10.92 11.93 4.83
CA ARG A 407 -10.50 13.21 5.44
C ARG A 407 -9.08 13.07 5.98
N VAL A 408 -8.35 14.18 6.08
CA VAL A 408 -7.02 14.23 6.72
C VAL A 408 -7.15 14.88 8.09
N GLY A 409 -6.71 14.18 9.12
CA GLY A 409 -6.67 14.62 10.50
C GLY A 409 -5.23 14.78 11.00
N ARG A 410 -5.01 15.70 11.94
CA ARG A 410 -3.75 15.98 12.62
C ARG A 410 -3.96 15.90 14.12
N PHE A 411 -3.33 14.94 14.77
CA PHE A 411 -3.30 14.87 16.22
C PHE A 411 -2.14 15.69 16.77
N ARG A 412 -2.40 16.51 17.80
CA ARG A 412 -1.39 17.19 18.61
C ARG A 412 -1.45 16.63 20.03
N ILE A 413 -0.36 15.99 20.47
CA ILE A 413 -0.25 15.34 21.78
C ILE A 413 0.74 16.13 22.64
N PRO A 414 0.31 16.92 23.62
CA PRO A 414 1.21 17.65 24.50
C PRO A 414 1.98 16.70 25.46
N LEU A 415 3.25 16.99 25.69
CA LEU A 415 4.11 16.25 26.64
C LEU A 415 4.28 16.98 28.00
N ASP A 416 3.34 17.86 28.34
CA ASP A 416 3.30 18.63 29.58
C ASP A 416 2.55 17.94 30.73
N GLY A 417 2.09 16.70 30.50
CA GLY A 417 1.28 15.93 31.46
C GLY A 417 -0.23 16.13 31.32
N SER A 418 -0.69 16.93 30.35
CA SER A 418 -2.11 17.10 30.04
C SER A 418 -2.77 15.76 29.68
N PRO A 419 -4.00 15.49 30.17
CA PRO A 419 -4.67 14.22 29.92
C PRO A 419 -5.36 14.13 28.53
N LYS A 420 -5.36 15.22 27.75
CA LYS A 420 -6.11 15.35 26.50
C LYS A 420 -5.20 15.78 25.34
N GLY A 421 -5.42 15.19 24.17
CA GLY A 421 -4.84 15.63 22.89
C GLY A 421 -5.89 16.28 21.98
N GLU A 422 -5.43 16.95 20.94
CA GLU A 422 -6.29 17.67 19.98
C GLU A 422 -6.27 16.98 18.61
N LEU A 423 -7.35 17.12 17.84
CA LEU A 423 -7.48 16.65 16.45
C LEU A 423 -7.93 17.81 15.58
N GLU A 424 -7.11 18.19 14.60
CA GLU A 424 -7.33 19.28 13.67
C GLU A 424 -7.37 18.79 12.23
N ALA A 425 -7.90 19.59 11.29
CA ALA A 425 -7.76 19.30 9.86
C ALA A 425 -6.39 19.78 9.35
N ALA A 426 -5.64 18.91 8.67
CA ALA A 426 -4.35 19.21 8.01
C ALA A 426 -4.55 19.11 6.47
N LEU A 427 -3.85 19.81 5.56
CA LEU A 427 -2.51 20.41 5.49
C LEU A 427 -2.44 21.39 4.27
N ASP A 428 -1.39 22.22 4.19
CA ASP A 428 -0.95 22.98 2.99
C ASP A 428 -0.02 22.09 2.12
N PRO A 429 -0.32 21.85 0.83
CA PRO A 429 0.38 20.88 -0.02
C PRO A 429 1.72 21.36 -0.61
N ASN A 430 2.18 22.58 -0.31
CA ASN A 430 3.28 23.21 -1.07
C ASN A 430 4.71 22.92 -0.57
N GLU A 431 4.89 22.10 0.46
CA GLU A 431 6.21 21.74 0.96
C GLU A 431 6.48 20.24 0.79
N HIS A 432 7.57 19.92 0.07
CA HIS A 432 8.08 18.60 -0.32
C HIS A 432 7.68 18.13 -1.73
N GLY A 433 8.67 17.87 -2.60
CA GLY A 433 8.38 17.45 -3.99
C GLY A 433 9.54 17.03 -4.89
N ARG A 434 10.76 16.79 -4.40
CA ARG A 434 11.86 16.37 -5.29
C ARG A 434 11.84 14.86 -5.50
N GLY A 435 11.19 14.41 -6.58
CA GLY A 435 11.10 13.00 -6.96
C GLY A 435 10.10 12.75 -8.09
N VAL A 436 9.62 11.52 -8.18
CA VAL A 436 8.50 11.15 -9.05
C VAL A 436 7.41 10.46 -8.24
N VAL A 437 6.16 10.60 -8.67
CA VAL A 437 5.03 9.81 -8.18
C VAL A 437 4.66 8.78 -9.24
N ILE A 438 4.59 7.51 -8.84
CA ILE A 438 4.20 6.41 -9.74
C ILE A 438 2.82 5.93 -9.31
N SER A 439 1.89 5.89 -10.26
CA SER A 439 0.53 5.39 -10.05
C SER A 439 0.16 4.35 -11.09
N ILE A 440 -0.63 3.35 -10.67
CA ILE A 440 -1.25 2.38 -11.56
C ILE A 440 -2.71 2.81 -11.72
N VAL A 441 -3.09 3.15 -12.95
CA VAL A 441 -4.41 3.67 -13.27
C VAL A 441 -5.21 2.60 -14.01
N SER A 442 -6.44 2.36 -13.57
CA SER A 442 -7.42 1.53 -14.28
C SER A 442 -8.48 2.44 -14.90
N ASP A 443 -8.63 2.39 -16.22
CA ASP A 443 -9.55 3.22 -16.97
C ASP A 443 -10.95 2.56 -17.05
N LYS A 444 -11.98 3.40 -17.22
CA LYS A 444 -13.40 2.99 -17.27
C LYS A 444 -13.72 2.07 -18.45
N ASN A 445 -12.92 2.13 -19.51
CA ASN A 445 -13.01 1.26 -20.67
C ASN A 445 -12.42 -0.14 -20.42
N GLY A 446 -11.87 -0.41 -19.23
CA GLY A 446 -11.25 -1.69 -18.87
C GLY A 446 -9.76 -1.77 -19.18
N GLU A 447 -9.16 -0.71 -19.70
CA GLU A 447 -7.71 -0.61 -19.90
C GLU A 447 -6.99 -0.18 -18.61
N GLY A 448 -5.66 -0.19 -18.62
CA GLY A 448 -4.87 0.37 -17.54
C GLY A 448 -3.51 0.84 -18.02
N TYR A 449 -2.86 1.69 -17.23
CA TYR A 449 -1.54 2.22 -17.53
C TYR A 449 -0.78 2.58 -16.25
N ALA A 450 0.54 2.60 -16.34
CA ALA A 450 1.40 3.25 -15.35
C ALA A 450 1.46 4.73 -15.69
N LEU A 451 1.30 5.58 -14.68
CA LEU A 451 1.42 7.02 -14.76
C LEU A 451 2.62 7.46 -13.90
N ILE A 452 3.51 8.25 -14.49
CA ILE A 452 4.66 8.83 -13.81
C ILE A 452 4.49 10.35 -13.83
N LEU A 453 4.45 10.94 -12.63
CA LEU A 453 4.30 12.37 -12.42
C LEU A 453 5.57 12.96 -11.80
N ASP A 454 5.88 14.21 -12.14
CA ASP A 454 6.86 14.99 -11.39
C ASP A 454 6.36 15.20 -9.96
N GLY A 455 7.21 14.93 -8.97
CA GLY A 455 6.81 15.00 -7.56
C GLY A 455 6.58 16.41 -7.04
N SER A 456 7.04 17.45 -7.73
CA SER A 456 6.94 18.85 -7.29
C SER A 456 5.78 19.57 -7.95
N MET A 457 5.60 19.36 -9.25
CA MET A 457 4.55 20.00 -10.04
C MET A 457 3.30 19.14 -10.16
N PHE A 458 3.42 17.84 -9.87
CA PHE A 458 2.38 16.83 -10.11
C PHE A 458 1.91 16.76 -11.58
N GLU A 459 2.78 17.23 -12.48
CA GLU A 459 2.59 17.16 -13.94
C GLU A 459 3.04 15.81 -14.47
N GLU A 460 2.36 15.33 -15.50
CA GLU A 460 2.72 14.07 -16.14
C GLU A 460 4.02 14.17 -16.93
N ILE A 461 4.95 13.26 -16.65
CA ILE A 461 6.23 13.17 -17.36
C ILE A 461 6.27 11.97 -18.32
N ALA A 462 5.59 10.88 -17.96
CA ALA A 462 5.48 9.70 -18.80
C ALA A 462 4.28 8.84 -18.41
N ARG A 463 3.77 8.07 -19.37
CA ARG A 463 2.82 6.98 -19.12
C ARG A 463 3.19 5.75 -19.92
N ALA A 464 2.75 4.58 -19.46
CA ALA A 464 2.96 3.33 -20.19
C ALA A 464 1.72 2.45 -20.12
N LYS A 465 1.15 2.14 -21.28
CA LYS A 465 -0.09 1.36 -21.38
C LYS A 465 0.16 -0.11 -21.06
N PHE A 466 -0.69 -0.71 -20.23
CA PHE A 466 -0.65 -2.14 -19.95
C PHE A 466 -1.31 -2.96 -21.06
N PRO A 467 -0.92 -4.23 -21.25
CA PRO A 467 -1.56 -5.14 -22.21
C PRO A 467 -3.04 -5.42 -21.88
N TYR A 468 -3.46 -5.22 -20.63
CA TYR A 468 -4.83 -5.36 -20.14
C TYR A 468 -4.99 -4.56 -18.84
N GLY A 469 -6.22 -4.29 -18.43
CA GLY A 469 -6.48 -3.62 -17.16
C GLY A 469 -6.08 -4.48 -15.95
N LEU A 470 -5.53 -3.83 -14.93
CA LEU A 470 -5.12 -4.48 -13.69
C LEU A 470 -6.18 -4.25 -12.60
N PRO A 471 -6.33 -5.22 -11.67
CA PRO A 471 -7.18 -5.07 -10.49
C PRO A 471 -6.63 -4.00 -9.56
N TYR A 472 -7.50 -3.45 -8.71
CA TYR A 472 -7.07 -2.59 -7.60
C TYR A 472 -6.06 -3.33 -6.75
N GLY A 473 -4.94 -2.68 -6.46
CA GLY A 473 -4.11 -3.10 -5.34
C GLY A 473 -4.15 -2.10 -4.21
N LEU A 474 -3.39 -2.39 -3.16
CA LEU A 474 -3.47 -1.66 -1.89
C LEU A 474 -2.19 -0.84 -1.69
N HIS A 475 -1.07 -1.52 -1.47
CA HIS A 475 0.19 -0.86 -1.13
C HIS A 475 1.33 -1.30 -2.02
N GLY A 476 2.35 -0.45 -2.12
CA GLY A 476 3.54 -0.70 -2.90
C GLY A 476 4.80 -0.20 -2.22
N CYS A 477 5.94 -0.70 -2.67
CA CYS A 477 7.26 -0.30 -2.23
C CYS A 477 8.22 -0.13 -3.41
N TRP A 478 9.24 0.69 -3.20
CA TRP A 478 10.34 0.87 -4.14
C TRP A 478 11.55 0.03 -3.73
N VAL A 479 12.09 -0.75 -4.66
CA VAL A 479 13.32 -1.52 -4.52
C VAL A 479 14.38 -0.88 -5.44
N PRO A 480 15.37 -0.15 -4.89
CA PRO A 480 16.41 0.46 -5.71
C PRO A 480 17.30 -0.62 -6.34
N LYS A 481 17.80 -0.36 -7.54
CA LYS A 481 18.82 -1.22 -8.15
C LYS A 481 20.12 -1.14 -7.34
N LYS A 482 20.73 -2.30 -7.07
CA LYS A 482 22.02 -2.39 -6.36
C LYS A 482 23.18 -1.89 -7.21
#